data_AF-A0A9D6NZ63-F1
#
_entry.id   AF-A0A9D6NZ63-F1
#
_cell.length_a   1.000
_cell.length_b   1.000
_cell.length_c   1.000
_cell.angle_alpha   90.00
_cell.angle_beta   90.00
_cell.angle_gamma   90.00
#
_symmetry.space_group_name_H-M   'P 1'
#
loop_
_entity.id
_entity.type
_entity.pdbx_description
1 polymer ?
#
loop_
_entity_poly.entity_id
_entity_poly.type
_entity_poly.pdbx_seq_one_letter_code
_entity_poly.pdbx_strand_id
1 'polypeptide(L)'
;MKWALEGKGAKISVSDKASPWQNGYQESFFGKFKDEAGDLNRFETVGQLIEEVYSQIHYYNFERIHTVLKMPPAVYAKQFS
;
A
#
# COMPACT_ATOMS: atom_id res chain seq x y z
N MET A 1 16.36 3.82 14.96
CA MET A 1 15.13 3.20 14.41
C MET A 1 14.47 2.29 15.44
N LYS A 2 15.15 1.26 15.99
CA LYS A 2 14.61 0.38 17.05
C LYS A 2 14.09 1.14 18.28
N TRP A 3 14.89 2.04 18.83
CA TRP A 3 14.52 2.89 19.97
C TRP A 3 13.30 3.79 19.70
N ALA A 4 13.08 4.21 18.45
CA ALA A 4 11.98 5.10 18.08
C ALA A 4 10.64 4.36 18.01
N LEU A 5 10.67 3.07 17.66
CA LEU A 5 9.50 2.20 17.60
C LEU A 5 9.15 1.65 18.99
N GLU A 6 10.16 1.25 19.77
CA GLU A 6 9.99 0.77 21.15
C GLU A 6 9.40 1.86 22.05
N GLY A 7 9.84 3.11 21.90
CA GLY A 7 9.24 4.26 22.61
C GLY A 7 7.77 4.52 22.27
N LYS A 8 7.26 3.95 21.17
CA LYS A 8 5.84 3.99 20.76
C LYS A 8 5.09 2.69 21.00
N GLY A 9 5.70 1.71 21.68
CA GLY A 9 5.10 0.39 21.91
C GLY A 9 4.97 -0.48 20.66
N ALA A 10 5.62 -0.12 19.55
CA ALA A 10 5.57 -0.86 18.31
C ALA A 10 6.70 -1.89 18.23
N LYS A 11 6.37 -3.14 17.89
CA LYS A 11 7.34 -4.20 17.64
C LYS A 11 7.79 -4.17 16.18
N ILE A 12 9.09 -4.33 15.94
CA ILE A 12 9.61 -4.52 14.57
C ILE A 12 9.14 -5.88 14.05
N SER A 13 8.49 -5.87 12.90
CA SER A 13 8.13 -7.07 12.14
C SER A 13 8.69 -6.91 10.72
N VAL A 14 9.69 -7.70 10.38
CA VAL A 14 10.34 -7.73 9.06
C VAL A 14 10.42 -9.17 8.58
N SER A 15 10.40 -9.37 7.27
CA SER A 15 10.61 -10.69 6.67
C SER A 15 12.01 -11.22 7.02
N ASP A 16 12.10 -12.53 7.18
CA ASP A 16 13.34 -13.25 7.35
C ASP A 16 14.23 -13.11 6.11
N LYS A 17 15.52 -13.27 6.33
CA LYS A 17 16.51 -13.18 5.25
C LYS A 17 16.25 -14.27 4.23
N ALA A 18 16.23 -13.88 2.95
CA ALA A 18 15.97 -14.78 1.81
C ALA A 18 14.59 -15.44 1.82
N SER A 19 13.57 -14.78 2.39
CA SER A 19 12.20 -15.28 2.46
C SER A 19 11.19 -14.39 1.70
N PRO A 20 11.24 -14.34 0.36
CA PRO A 20 10.36 -13.49 -0.45
C PRO A 20 8.87 -13.80 -0.28
N TRP A 21 8.50 -15.05 -0.01
CA TRP A 21 7.11 -15.46 0.20
C TRP A 21 6.43 -14.77 1.40
N GLN A 22 7.21 -14.27 2.37
CA GLN A 22 6.67 -13.51 3.51
C GLN A 22 6.23 -12.08 3.12
N ASN A 23 6.65 -11.58 1.96
CA ASN A 23 6.37 -10.23 1.48
C ASN A 23 5.37 -10.19 0.30
N GLY A 24 4.69 -11.31 0.02
CA GLY A 24 3.86 -11.46 -1.17
C GLY A 24 2.71 -10.44 -1.29
N TYR A 25 2.15 -9.99 -0.16
CA TYR A 25 1.09 -8.97 -0.17
C TYR A 25 1.60 -7.61 -0.65
N GLN A 26 2.76 -7.18 -0.15
CA GLN A 26 3.41 -5.94 -0.52
C GLN A 26 3.87 -6.00 -1.98
N GLU A 27 4.48 -7.12 -2.40
CA GLU A 27 4.86 -7.32 -3.80
C GLU A 27 3.66 -7.27 -4.74
N SER A 28 2.55 -7.92 -4.38
CA SER A 28 1.31 -7.86 -5.16
C SER A 28 0.76 -6.43 -5.25
N PHE A 29 0.76 -5.69 -4.14
CA PHE A 29 0.35 -4.28 -4.13
C PHE A 29 1.22 -3.43 -5.06
N PHE A 30 2.54 -3.50 -4.92
CA PHE A 30 3.46 -2.68 -5.72
C PHE A 30 3.48 -3.07 -7.20
N GLY A 31 3.24 -4.34 -7.54
CA GLY A 31 3.05 -4.77 -8.92
C GLY A 31 1.86 -4.05 -9.55
N LYS A 32 0.69 -4.15 -8.93
CA LYS A 32 -0.53 -3.49 -9.43
C LYS A 32 -0.41 -1.98 -9.45
N PHE A 33 0.20 -1.38 -8.43
CA PHE A 33 0.45 0.05 -8.40
C PHE A 33 1.26 0.51 -9.61
N LYS A 34 2.33 -0.20 -9.98
CA LYS A 34 3.16 0.16 -11.15
C LYS A 34 2.40 -0.01 -12.46
N ASP A 35 1.62 -1.08 -12.59
CA ASP A 35 0.79 -1.33 -13.77
C ASP A 35 -0.28 -0.24 -13.93
N GLU A 36 -0.89 0.19 -12.82
CA GLU A 36 -1.96 1.19 -12.79
C GLU A 36 -1.42 2.63 -12.94
N ALA A 37 -0.30 2.97 -12.29
CA ALA A 37 0.27 4.33 -12.29
C ALA A 37 0.94 4.71 -13.63
N GLY A 38 1.34 3.70 -14.42
CA GLY A 38 1.99 3.89 -15.71
C GLY A 38 3.37 4.55 -15.60
N ASP A 39 3.74 5.35 -16.60
CA ASP A 39 5.02 6.06 -16.60
C ASP A 39 4.99 7.24 -15.63
N LEU A 40 5.79 7.15 -14.56
CA LEU A 40 5.92 8.21 -13.55
C LEU A 40 6.70 9.43 -14.05
N ASN A 41 7.41 9.33 -15.18
CA ASN A 41 8.10 10.48 -15.79
C ASN A 41 7.14 11.39 -16.57
N ARG A 42 5.85 11.01 -16.67
CA ARG A 42 4.81 11.85 -17.31
C ARG A 42 4.48 13.12 -16.53
N PHE A 43 4.92 13.22 -15.28
CA PHE A 43 4.65 14.36 -14.42
C PHE A 43 5.74 15.43 -14.54
N GLU A 44 5.33 16.67 -14.73
CA GLU A 44 6.22 17.82 -14.86
C GLU A 44 6.71 18.33 -13.51
N THR A 45 5.96 18.05 -12.44
CA THR A 45 6.28 18.50 -11.09
C THR A 45 6.14 17.39 -10.06
N VAL A 46 6.89 17.50 -8.97
CA VAL A 46 6.75 16.62 -7.80
C VAL A 46 5.35 16.70 -7.20
N GLY A 47 4.69 17.87 -7.28
CA GLY A 47 3.32 18.05 -6.80
C GLY A 47 2.31 17.15 -7.52
N GLN A 48 2.40 17.06 -8.85
CA GLN A 48 1.56 16.18 -9.65
C GLN A 48 1.80 14.69 -9.32
N LEU A 49 3.06 14.30 -9.14
CA LEU A 49 3.38 12.93 -8.72
C LEU A 49 2.79 12.61 -7.35
N ILE A 50 2.87 13.54 -6.40
CA ILE A 50 2.30 13.37 -5.06
C ILE A 50 0.76 13.24 -5.16
N GLU A 51 0.11 14.09 -5.94
CA GLU A 51 -1.33 14.03 -6.18
C GLU A 51 -1.76 12.67 -6.75
N GLU A 52 -1.06 12.17 -7.76
CA GLU A 52 -1.32 10.84 -8.33
C GLU A 52 -1.18 9.74 -7.27
N VAL A 53 -0.11 9.77 -6.46
CA VAL A 53 0.08 8.78 -5.39
C VAL A 53 -1.08 8.80 -4.41
N TYR A 54 -1.53 9.99 -3.99
CA TYR A 54 -2.70 10.11 -3.11
C TYR A 54 -3.99 9.61 -3.78
N SER A 55 -4.20 9.94 -5.06
CA SER A 55 -5.32 9.47 -5.86
C SER A 55 -5.34 7.94 -5.93
N GLN A 56 -4.19 7.31 -6.18
CA GLN A 56 -4.08 5.86 -6.26
C GLN A 56 -4.32 5.18 -4.90
N ILE A 57 -3.84 5.77 -3.81
CA ILE A 57 -4.12 5.29 -2.45
C ILE A 57 -5.62 5.40 -2.13
N HIS A 58 -6.26 6.50 -2.53
CA HIS A 58 -7.70 6.69 -2.34
C HIS A 58 -8.49 5.65 -3.14
N TYR A 59 -8.22 5.53 -4.44
CA TYR A 59 -8.82 4.53 -5.31
C TYR A 59 -8.68 3.12 -4.74
N TYR A 60 -7.47 2.72 -4.34
CA TYR A 60 -7.22 1.38 -3.80
C TYR A 60 -8.04 1.08 -2.55
N ASN A 61 -8.16 2.04 -1.62
CA ASN A 61 -8.82 1.81 -0.34
C ASN A 61 -10.34 1.96 -0.40
N PHE A 62 -10.85 2.92 -1.17
CA PHE A 62 -12.26 3.32 -1.10
C PHE A 62 -13.09 2.88 -2.31
N GLU A 63 -12.47 2.62 -3.46
CA GLU A 63 -13.19 2.37 -4.71
C GLU A 63 -12.92 0.99 -5.30
N ARG A 64 -11.67 0.50 -5.18
CA ARG A 64 -11.24 -0.77 -5.77
C ARG A 64 -11.98 -1.96 -5.17
N ILE A 65 -12.70 -2.71 -6.00
CA ILE A 65 -13.27 -3.99 -5.57
C ILE A 65 -12.17 -5.06 -5.48
N HIS A 66 -11.86 -5.49 -4.26
CA HIS A 66 -10.90 -6.56 -4.06
C HIS A 66 -11.55 -7.92 -4.36
N THR A 67 -10.98 -8.71 -5.26
CA THR A 67 -11.60 -9.95 -5.77
C THR A 67 -11.92 -10.96 -4.67
N VAL A 68 -11.13 -11.00 -3.59
CA VAL A 68 -11.37 -11.86 -2.42
C VAL A 68 -12.45 -11.28 -1.50
N LEU A 69 -12.48 -9.96 -1.30
CA LEU A 69 -13.39 -9.30 -0.35
C LEU A 69 -14.76 -9.01 -0.98
N LYS A 70 -14.83 -8.95 -2.32
CA LYS A 70 -15.99 -8.51 -3.11
C LYS A 70 -16.47 -7.09 -2.76
N MET A 71 -15.60 -6.29 -2.14
CA MET A 71 -15.87 -4.91 -1.72
C MET A 71 -14.55 -4.11 -1.60
N PRO A 72 -14.61 -2.78 -1.43
CA PRO A 72 -13.44 -1.98 -1.14
C PRO A 72 -12.82 -2.28 0.23
N PRO A 73 -11.47 -2.22 0.37
CA PRO A 73 -10.78 -2.46 1.64
C PRO A 73 -11.32 -1.62 2.81
N ALA A 74 -11.65 -0.34 2.58
CA ALA A 74 -12.19 0.54 3.61
C ALA A 74 -13.58 0.09 4.10
N VAL A 75 -14.40 -0.50 3.22
CA VAL A 75 -15.71 -1.05 3.61
C VAL A 75 -15.52 -2.32 4.45
N TYR A 76 -14.61 -3.19 4.05
CA TYR A 76 -14.25 -4.38 4.83
C TYR A 76 -13.73 -4.01 6.22
N ALA A 77 -12.83 -3.04 6.32
CA ALA A 77 -12.26 -2.60 7.60
C ALA A 77 -13.32 -2.10 8.60
N LYS A 78 -14.35 -1.39 8.12
CA LYS A 78 -15.47 -0.90 8.95
C LYS A 78 -16.31 -2.01 9.59
N GLN A 79 -16.21 -3.25 9.12
CA GLN A 79 -16.95 -4.38 9.72
C GLN A 79 -16.29 -4.90 11.01
N PHE A 80 -15.04 -4.49 11.28
CA PHE A 80 -14.25 -4.94 12.44
C PHE A 80 -13.87 -3.79 13.38
N SER A 81 -14.40 -2.59 13.12
CA SER A 81 -14.17 -1.38 13.92
C SER A 81 -15.28 -1.12 14.92
#